data_AF-A0A523XHA6-F1
#
_entry.id   AF-A0A523XHA6-F1
#
_cell.length_a   1.000
_cell.length_b   1.000
_cell.length_c   1.000
_cell.angle_alpha   90.00
_cell.angle_beta   90.00
_cell.angle_gamma   90.00
#
_symmetry.space_group_name_H-M   'P 1'
#
loop_
_entity.id
_entity.type
_entity.pdbx_description
1 polymer ?
#
loop_
_entity_poly.entity_id
_entity_poly.type
_entity_poly.pdbx_seq_one_letter_code
_entity_poly.pdbx_strand_id
1 'polypeptide(L)' 'ADGKAYREFLKPGDAPEAVFNIQAEKITAREYCNLHGLWKG' A
#
# COMPACT_ATOMS: atom_id res chain seq x y z
N ALA A 1 2.57 -8.66 8.09
CA ALA A 1 2.85 -9.47 6.89
C ALA A 1 4.21 -10.16 7.08
N ASP A 2 4.41 -10.83 8.22
CA ASP A 2 5.53 -11.78 8.44
C ASP A 2 6.91 -11.30 7.96
N GLY A 3 7.24 -10.03 8.26
CA GLY A 3 8.51 -9.40 7.87
C GLY A 3 8.62 -8.94 6.40
N LYS A 4 7.60 -9.15 5.57
CA LYS A 4 7.55 -8.76 4.15
C LYS A 4 6.85 -7.42 3.95
N ALA A 5 7.30 -6.70 2.92
CA ALA A 5 6.65 -5.50 2.40
C ALA A 5 6.34 -5.67 0.91
N TYR A 6 5.11 -5.34 0.55
CA TYR A 6 4.62 -5.33 -0.83
C TYR A 6 4.28 -3.88 -1.21
N ARG A 7 4.53 -3.49 -2.46
CA ARG A 7 4.31 -2.11 -2.92
C ARG A 7 3.87 -2.10 -4.37
N GLU A 8 2.81 -1.37 -4.63
CA GLU A 8 2.34 -1.02 -5.97
C GLU A 8 2.63 0.46 -6.21
N PHE A 9 3.12 0.81 -7.41
CA PHE A 9 3.34 2.19 -7.80
C PHE A 9 2.26 2.61 -8.79
N LEU A 10 1.36 3.47 -8.33
CA LEU A 10 0.29 4.02 -9.16
C LEU A 10 0.79 5.20 -9.99
N LYS A 11 0.20 5.37 -11.17
CA LYS A 11 0.42 6.54 -12.02
C LYS A 11 -0.77 7.50 -11.92
N PRO A 12 -0.58 8.78 -12.27
CA PRO A 12 -1.70 9.70 -12.42
C PRO A 12 -2.75 9.14 -13.39
N GLY A 13 -4.01 9.09 -12.93
CA GLY A 13 -5.12 8.54 -13.71
C GLY A 13 -5.49 7.09 -13.36
N ASP A 14 -4.61 6.36 -12.67
CA ASP A 14 -4.97 5.05 -12.11
C ASP A 14 -5.93 5.23 -10.92
N ALA A 15 -6.74 4.20 -10.65
CA ALA A 15 -7.53 4.17 -9.44
C ALA A 15 -6.59 4.13 -8.20
N PRO A 16 -6.92 4.84 -7.11
CA PRO A 16 -6.09 4.91 -5.90
C PRO A 16 -6.22 3.63 -5.05
N GLU A 17 -5.98 2.47 -5.66
CA GLU A 17 -6.18 1.16 -5.08
C GLU A 17 -5.08 0.18 -5.50
N ALA A 18 -4.81 -0.81 -4.65
CA ALA A 18 -3.91 -1.93 -4.96
C ALA A 18 -4.39 -3.17 -4.22
N VAL A 19 -4.34 -4.33 -4.88
CA VAL A 19 -4.75 -5.61 -4.31
C VAL A 19 -3.53 -6.50 -4.13
N PHE A 20 -3.33 -6.99 -2.90
CA PHE A 20 -2.25 -7.91 -2.57
C PHE A 20 -2.83 -9.22 -2.05
N ASN A 21 -2.72 -10.29 -2.84
CA ASN A 21 -3.17 -11.63 -2.45
C ASN A 21 -2.11 -12.29 -1.56
N ILE A 22 -2.08 -11.90 -0.28
CA ILE A 22 -1.14 -12.42 0.71
C ILE A 22 -1.87 -13.16 1.83
N GLN A 23 -1.25 -14.23 2.33
CA GLN A 23 -1.68 -14.89 3.56
C GLN A 23 -0.78 -14.41 4.70
N ALA A 24 -1.35 -13.62 5.62
CA ALA A 24 -0.67 -13.12 6.81
C ALA A 24 -1.67 -12.88 7.93
N GLU A 25 -1.28 -13.18 9.18
CA GLU A 25 -2.18 -13.04 10.35
C GLU A 25 -2.44 -11.57 10.70
N LYS A 26 -1.45 -10.70 10.49
CA LYS A 26 -1.54 -9.27 10.78
C LYS A 26 -1.00 -8.47 9.61
N ILE A 27 -1.76 -7.47 9.18
CA ILE A 27 -1.36 -6.58 8.09
C ILE A 27 -1.39 -5.12 8.53
N THR A 28 -0.68 -4.28 7.80
CA THR A 28 -0.71 -2.83 7.95
C THR A 28 -0.68 -2.25 6.55
N ALA A 29 -1.68 -1.45 6.21
CA ALA A 29 -1.70 -0.67 4.97
C ALA A 29 -1.02 0.68 5.19
N ARG A 30 -0.28 1.13 4.19
CA ARG A 30 0.31 2.47 4.12
C ARG A 30 0.20 2.97 2.70
N GLU A 31 -0.04 4.26 2.55
CA GLU A 31 -0.02 4.94 1.26
C GLU A 31 0.92 6.15 1.33
N TYR A 32 1.44 6.55 0.17
CA TYR A 32 2.23 7.76 0.05
C TYR A 32 1.64 8.67 -1.03
N CYS A 33 1.14 9.83 -0.60
CA CYS A 33 0.72 10.89 -1.49
C CYS A 33 1.92 11.79 -1.81
N ASN A 34 2.16 12.08 -3.08
CA ASN A 34 3.25 12.96 -3.53
C ASN A 34 3.15 14.40 -2.96
N LEU A 35 1.96 14.83 -2.55
CA LEU A 35 1.72 16.14 -1.94
C LEU A 35 1.67 16.08 -0.40
N HIS A 36 1.07 15.02 0.15
CA HIS A 36 0.74 14.96 1.59
C HIS A 36 1.58 13.95 2.38
N GLY A 37 2.55 13.30 1.74
CA GLY A 37 3.48 12.39 2.39
C GLY A 37 2.87 11.04 2.75
N LEU A 38 3.41 10.41 3.80
CA LEU A 38 3.10 9.04 4.21
C LEU A 38 1.89 8.99 5.14
N TRP A 39 0.94 8.11 4.83
CA TRP A 39 -0.22 7.82 5.66
C TRP A 39 -0.24 6.34 6.04
N LYS A 40 -0.75 6.02 7.22
CA LYS A 40 -0.87 4.66 7.75
C LYS A 40 -2.27 4.50 8.37
N GLY A 41 -2.94 3.41 7.99
CA GLY A 41 -4.20 2.97 8.60
C GLY A 41 -4.01 2.24 9.92
#